data_AF-A0A2E0Y6H4-F1
#
_entry.id   AF-A0A2E0Y6H4-F1
#
_cell.length_a   1.000
_cell.length_b   1.000
_cell.length_c   1.000
_cell.angle_alpha   90.00
_cell.angle_beta   90.00
_cell.angle_gamma   90.00
#
_symmetry.space_group_name_H-M   'P 1'
#
loop_
_entity.id
_entity.type
_entity.pdbx_description
1 polymer ?
#
loop_
_entity_poly.entity_id
_entity_poly.type
_entity_poly.pdbx_seq_one_letter_code
_entity_poly.pdbx_strand_id
1 'polypeptide(L)'
;MEQTLTNIVDDSGTPVQTRRALTSNSVIYEPDDVSTTGTYGWYIDLDMPRATQTTSGAANPDSSGRNPPDAQFPGEKAIRRLVLRNGAIVTTTVLPSLDEFSCYGTRPGAILVLDAVTGGDIGRPVIDFNTDGVIDENDLLEDGGDTYSAGLLFNQGDLDGALVDLSTLGGEGDADWLFACGGNDCLPFRIEPPDESRTGRLSWRELSED
;
A
#
# COMPACT_ATOMS: atom_id res chain seq x y z
N MET A 1 1.69 -19.54 -4.05
CA MET A 1 0.61 -19.35 -3.05
C MET A 1 -0.11 -18.06 -3.37
N GLU A 2 -1.44 -18.08 -3.44
CA GLU A 2 -2.21 -16.84 -3.60
C GLU A 2 -2.39 -16.15 -2.24
N GLN A 3 -2.30 -14.82 -2.24
CA GLN A 3 -2.76 -13.97 -1.15
C GLN A 3 -3.96 -13.16 -1.65
N THR A 4 -4.95 -12.98 -0.78
CA THR A 4 -6.15 -12.23 -1.11
C THR A 4 -6.04 -10.82 -0.55
N LEU A 5 -6.20 -9.82 -1.42
CA LEU A 5 -6.24 -8.41 -1.06
C LEU A 5 -7.71 -7.97 -0.89
N THR A 6 -8.04 -7.37 0.25
CA THR A 6 -9.40 -6.93 0.59
C THR A 6 -9.45 -5.43 0.84
N ASN A 7 -10.53 -4.80 0.38
CA ASN A 7 -10.87 -3.43 0.74
C ASN A 7 -11.58 -3.41 2.08
N ILE A 8 -11.07 -2.61 3.01
CA ILE A 8 -11.71 -2.32 4.29
C ILE A 8 -11.87 -0.81 4.39
N VAL A 9 -13.06 -0.33 4.74
CA VAL A 9 -13.33 1.12 4.85
C VAL A 9 -13.29 1.50 6.31
N ASP A 10 -12.17 2.06 6.72
CA ASP A 10 -11.91 2.49 8.09
C ASP A 10 -12.53 3.87 8.36
N ASP A 11 -13.54 3.88 9.24
CA ASP A 11 -14.23 5.09 9.69
C ASP A 11 -13.92 5.47 11.14
N SER A 12 -12.86 4.90 11.72
CA SER A 12 -12.35 5.30 13.03
C SER A 12 -11.70 6.70 13.00
N GLY A 13 -11.10 7.06 11.86
CA GLY A 13 -10.47 8.34 11.60
C GLY A 13 -11.35 9.33 10.83
N THR A 14 -10.89 10.57 10.72
CA THR A 14 -11.46 11.58 9.81
C THR A 14 -10.34 12.21 8.98
N PRO A 15 -10.38 12.13 7.64
CA PRO A 15 -11.44 11.54 6.82
C PRO A 15 -11.49 10.00 6.90
N VAL A 16 -12.63 9.43 6.50
CA VAL A 16 -12.77 7.98 6.27
C VAL A 16 -11.77 7.54 5.21
N GLN A 17 -11.09 6.42 5.43
CA GLN A 17 -10.07 5.90 4.54
C GLN A 17 -10.45 4.50 4.03
N THR A 18 -10.02 4.16 2.82
CA THR A 18 -10.07 2.76 2.36
C THR A 18 -8.69 2.15 2.52
N ARG A 19 -8.58 1.13 3.36
CA ARG A 19 -7.36 0.39 3.66
C ARG A 19 -7.33 -0.92 2.89
N ARG A 20 -6.12 -1.35 2.53
CA ARG A 20 -5.85 -2.52 1.68
C ARG A 20 -5.19 -3.61 2.53
N ALA A 21 -5.97 -4.58 2.99
CA ALA A 21 -5.50 -5.65 3.87
C ALA A 21 -5.26 -6.95 3.11
N LEU A 22 -4.20 -7.67 3.45
CA LEU A 22 -3.86 -8.96 2.86
C LEU A 22 -4.13 -10.11 3.82
N THR A 23 -4.39 -11.28 3.28
CA THR A 23 -4.35 -12.52 4.06
C THR A 23 -2.94 -12.80 4.59
N SER A 24 -2.86 -13.52 5.71
CA SER A 24 -1.61 -13.96 6.35
C SER A 24 -1.28 -15.43 6.02
N ASN A 25 -1.62 -15.89 4.81
CA ASN A 25 -1.38 -17.30 4.44
C ASN A 25 0.12 -17.60 4.43
N SER A 26 0.53 -18.67 5.10
CA SER A 26 1.92 -19.14 5.05
C SER A 26 2.27 -19.65 3.64
N VAL A 27 3.51 -19.39 3.22
CA VAL A 27 4.06 -19.92 1.97
C VAL A 27 5.11 -20.97 2.31
N ILE A 28 4.76 -22.23 2.10
CA ILE A 28 5.69 -23.34 2.32
C ILE A 28 6.50 -23.54 1.03
N TYR A 29 7.76 -23.12 1.06
CA TYR A 29 8.66 -23.21 -0.08
C TYR A 29 9.21 -24.62 -0.23
N GLU A 30 8.74 -25.32 -1.27
CA GLU A 30 9.12 -26.70 -1.55
C GLU A 30 9.43 -26.84 -3.04
N PRO A 31 10.54 -27.49 -3.43
CA PRO A 31 10.83 -27.77 -4.83
C PRO A 31 9.86 -28.83 -5.38
N ASP A 32 9.86 -28.99 -6.70
CA ASP A 32 9.11 -30.06 -7.34
C ASP A 32 9.56 -31.44 -6.82
N ASP A 33 8.59 -32.34 -6.66
CA ASP A 33 8.82 -33.78 -6.50
C ASP A 33 8.16 -34.55 -7.66
N VAL A 34 8.40 -35.85 -7.77
CA VAL A 34 7.93 -36.72 -8.87
C VAL A 34 6.42 -36.65 -9.09
N SER A 35 5.64 -36.28 -8.07
CA SER A 35 4.17 -36.23 -8.10
C SER A 35 3.54 -34.85 -7.87
N THR A 36 4.31 -33.83 -7.50
CA THR A 36 3.75 -32.53 -7.07
C THR A 36 4.60 -31.37 -7.56
N THR A 37 3.94 -30.34 -8.10
CA THR A 37 4.57 -29.06 -8.40
C THR A 37 4.92 -28.36 -7.09
N GLY A 38 6.15 -27.88 -7.00
CA GLY A 38 6.67 -27.11 -5.89
C GLY A 38 6.05 -25.73 -5.79
N THR A 39 6.20 -25.12 -4.61
CA THR A 39 5.83 -23.73 -4.36
C THR A 39 7.09 -22.88 -4.31
N TYR A 40 7.23 -21.99 -5.29
CA TYR A 40 8.41 -21.14 -5.45
C TYR A 40 8.15 -19.66 -5.09
N GLY A 41 6.95 -19.34 -4.62
CA GLY A 41 6.61 -17.99 -4.24
C GLY A 41 5.11 -17.76 -4.10
N TRP A 42 4.75 -16.50 -4.23
CA TRP A 42 3.42 -15.99 -3.98
C TRP A 42 2.98 -15.01 -5.07
N TYR A 43 1.67 -14.79 -5.15
CA TYR A 43 1.07 -13.78 -6.02
C TYR A 43 -0.16 -13.18 -5.37
N ILE A 44 -0.54 -11.99 -5.85
CA ILE A 44 -1.74 -11.26 -5.44
C ILE A 44 -2.46 -10.87 -6.73
N ASP A 45 -3.78 -11.04 -6.75
CA ASP A 45 -4.64 -10.42 -7.75
C ASP A 45 -5.10 -9.04 -7.25
N LEU A 46 -5.02 -8.02 -8.12
CA LEU A 46 -5.44 -6.66 -7.82
C LEU A 46 -6.90 -6.40 -8.26
N ASP A 47 -7.65 -7.44 -8.62
CA ASP A 47 -9.07 -7.37 -8.93
C ASP A 47 -9.94 -7.71 -7.70
N MET A 48 -10.06 -6.74 -6.79
CA MET A 48 -10.87 -6.87 -5.56
C MET A 48 -12.23 -6.15 -5.67
N PRO A 49 -13.30 -6.71 -5.08
CA PRO A 49 -14.58 -6.03 -5.01
C PRO A 49 -14.53 -4.83 -4.06
N ARG A 50 -15.47 -3.89 -4.25
CA ARG A 50 -15.67 -2.77 -3.33
C ARG A 50 -16.22 -3.27 -1.99
N ALA A 51 -15.72 -2.73 -0.87
CA ALA A 51 -16.34 -2.93 0.44
C ALA A 51 -17.77 -2.36 0.45
N THR A 52 -18.72 -3.08 1.05
CA THR A 52 -20.13 -2.60 1.13
C THR A 52 -20.42 -1.82 2.41
N GLN A 53 -19.60 -2.02 3.44
CA GLN A 53 -19.75 -1.39 4.75
C GLN A 53 -18.40 -0.83 5.24
N THR A 54 -18.47 0.06 6.23
CA THR A 54 -17.33 0.54 7.01
C THR A 54 -17.02 -0.42 8.17
N THR A 55 -15.89 -0.21 8.85
CA THR A 55 -15.50 -0.98 10.05
C THR A 55 -16.52 -0.83 11.18
N SER A 56 -17.21 0.31 11.31
CA SER A 56 -18.35 0.46 12.25
C SER A 56 -19.67 -0.19 11.79
N GLY A 57 -19.72 -0.74 10.57
CA GLY A 57 -20.92 -1.34 9.97
C GLY A 57 -21.86 -0.37 9.26
N ALA A 58 -21.48 0.89 9.08
CA ALA A 58 -22.23 1.84 8.27
C ALA A 58 -22.09 1.52 6.77
N ALA A 59 -22.97 2.06 5.92
CA ALA A 59 -22.83 1.89 4.47
C ALA A 59 -21.57 2.59 3.96
N ASN A 60 -20.81 1.94 3.07
CA ASN A 60 -19.61 2.56 2.47
C ASN A 60 -19.99 3.86 1.73
N PRO A 61 -19.47 5.03 2.13
CA PRO A 61 -19.80 6.31 1.51
C PRO A 61 -19.18 6.50 0.11
N ASP A 62 -18.16 5.71 -0.23
CA ASP A 62 -17.52 5.76 -1.54
C ASP A 62 -18.23 4.82 -2.53
N SER A 63 -18.90 5.40 -3.51
CA SER A 63 -19.56 4.67 -4.60
C SER A 63 -18.75 4.65 -5.91
N SER A 64 -17.48 5.07 -5.89
CA SER A 64 -16.63 5.09 -7.09
C SER A 64 -16.26 3.68 -7.55
N GLY A 65 -15.98 3.55 -8.85
CA GLY A 65 -15.69 2.28 -9.49
C GLY A 65 -16.94 1.42 -9.76
N ARG A 66 -16.72 0.14 -10.09
CA ARG A 66 -17.80 -0.82 -10.34
C ARG A 66 -18.44 -1.30 -9.03
N ASN A 67 -19.71 -1.72 -9.12
CA ASN A 67 -20.42 -2.32 -8.00
C ASN A 67 -20.00 -3.79 -7.82
N PRO A 68 -19.99 -4.32 -6.58
CA PRO A 68 -19.87 -5.76 -6.36
C PRO A 68 -20.94 -6.56 -7.14
N PRO A 69 -20.63 -7.77 -7.65
CA PRO A 69 -19.44 -8.56 -7.36
C PRO A 69 -18.22 -8.25 -8.25
N ASP A 70 -18.33 -7.29 -9.17
CA ASP A 70 -17.22 -6.94 -10.06
C ASP A 70 -16.07 -6.28 -9.28
N ALA A 71 -14.84 -6.45 -9.77
CA ALA A 71 -13.69 -5.71 -9.27
C ALA A 71 -13.95 -4.20 -9.34
N GLN A 72 -13.69 -3.48 -8.25
CA GLN A 72 -14.02 -2.06 -8.14
C GLN A 72 -13.29 -1.22 -9.20
N PHE A 73 -12.00 -1.49 -9.39
CA PHE A 73 -11.13 -0.80 -10.34
C PHE A 73 -10.33 -1.81 -11.19
N PRO A 74 -10.97 -2.42 -12.19
CA PRO A 74 -10.35 -3.50 -12.95
C PRO A 74 -9.13 -3.01 -13.73
N GLY A 75 -8.11 -3.85 -13.78
CA GLY A 75 -6.87 -3.55 -14.50
C GLY A 75 -5.89 -2.69 -13.72
N GLU A 76 -6.06 -2.56 -12.40
CA GLU A 76 -5.06 -2.04 -11.46
C GLU A 76 -3.70 -2.72 -11.69
N LYS A 77 -2.61 -1.94 -11.56
CA LYS A 77 -1.25 -2.42 -11.82
C LYS A 77 -0.30 -1.93 -10.75
N ALA A 78 0.53 -2.83 -10.23
CA ALA A 78 1.71 -2.42 -9.47
C ALA A 78 2.68 -1.64 -10.38
N ILE A 79 3.27 -0.56 -9.85
CA ILE A 79 4.30 0.19 -10.56
C ILE A 79 5.71 -0.27 -10.15
N ARG A 80 6.71 0.20 -10.90
CA ARG A 80 8.05 -0.41 -10.98
C ARG A 80 8.88 -0.36 -9.70
N ARG A 81 8.58 0.52 -8.74
CA ARG A 81 9.42 0.68 -7.55
C ARG A 81 8.87 -0.07 -6.35
N LEU A 82 9.64 -1.07 -5.90
CA LEU A 82 9.46 -1.76 -4.63
C LEU A 82 10.48 -1.20 -3.62
N VAL A 83 10.00 -0.74 -2.47
CA VAL A 83 10.82 -0.29 -1.35
C VAL A 83 10.85 -1.43 -0.33
N LEU A 84 12.03 -2.02 -0.10
CA LEU A 84 12.21 -3.04 0.93
C LEU A 84 12.61 -2.38 2.27
N ARG A 85 11.90 -2.72 3.34
CA ARG A 85 12.15 -2.27 4.72
C ARG A 85 11.91 -3.41 5.70
N ASN A 86 12.98 -3.93 6.30
CA ASN A 86 12.92 -4.89 7.41
C ASN A 86 11.98 -6.09 7.15
N GLY A 87 12.00 -6.61 5.92
CA GLY A 87 11.12 -7.69 5.47
C GLY A 87 9.78 -7.24 4.86
N ALA A 88 9.41 -5.96 4.95
CA ALA A 88 8.26 -5.36 4.25
C ALA A 88 8.62 -4.89 2.84
N ILE A 89 7.78 -5.22 1.87
CA ILE A 89 7.74 -4.56 0.56
C ILE A 89 6.67 -3.48 0.62
N VAL A 90 7.09 -2.23 0.45
CA VAL A 90 6.18 -1.09 0.23
C VAL A 90 6.23 -0.73 -1.24
N THR A 91 5.08 -0.67 -1.88
CA THR A 91 4.97 -0.26 -3.29
C THR A 91 3.70 0.52 -3.53
N THR A 92 3.53 1.01 -4.75
CA THR A 92 2.31 1.66 -5.18
C THR A 92 1.70 0.95 -6.38
N THR A 93 0.40 1.13 -6.54
CA THR A 93 -0.34 0.73 -7.71
C THR A 93 -0.89 1.96 -8.41
N VAL A 94 -1.27 1.81 -9.67
CA VAL A 94 -2.04 2.82 -10.41
C VAL A 94 -3.36 2.24 -10.86
N LEU A 95 -4.41 3.05 -10.75
CA LEU A 95 -5.72 2.72 -11.29
C LEU A 95 -5.85 3.33 -12.69
N PRO A 96 -5.95 2.52 -13.75
CA PRO A 96 -6.17 3.07 -15.08
C PRO A 96 -7.54 3.76 -15.15
N SER A 97 -7.60 4.90 -15.84
CA SER A 97 -8.89 5.47 -16.22
C SER A 97 -9.61 4.55 -17.19
N LEU A 98 -10.90 4.33 -16.94
CA LEU A 98 -11.76 3.53 -17.80
C LEU A 98 -12.71 4.40 -18.66
N ASP A 99 -12.64 5.73 -18.53
CA ASP A 99 -13.51 6.66 -19.24
C ASP A 99 -12.76 7.68 -20.11
N GLU A 100 -13.52 8.39 -20.94
CA GLU A 100 -13.03 9.44 -21.84
C GLU A 100 -12.47 10.66 -21.08
N PHE A 101 -12.64 10.74 -19.76
CA PHE A 101 -12.20 11.83 -18.90
C PHE A 101 -10.87 11.55 -18.21
N SER A 102 -10.08 10.59 -18.73
CA SER A 102 -8.71 10.28 -18.28
C SER A 102 -7.79 11.50 -18.06
N CYS A 103 -8.07 12.64 -18.71
CA CYS A 103 -7.32 13.89 -18.54
C CYS A 103 -7.71 14.73 -17.31
N TYR A 104 -8.77 14.38 -16.57
CA TYR A 104 -9.35 15.18 -15.49
C TYR A 104 -9.10 14.63 -14.07
N GLY A 105 -8.08 13.77 -13.93
CA GLY A 105 -7.73 13.13 -12.68
C GLY A 105 -8.63 11.93 -12.40
N THR A 106 -8.03 10.76 -12.23
CA THR A 106 -8.71 9.56 -11.75
C THR A 106 -8.43 9.34 -10.27
N ARG A 107 -8.92 8.28 -9.66
CA ARG A 107 -8.35 7.89 -8.36
C ARG A 107 -6.88 7.49 -8.57
N PRO A 108 -5.91 7.98 -7.76
CA PRO A 108 -4.48 7.76 -8.00
C PRO A 108 -4.06 6.29 -8.09
N GLY A 109 -4.48 5.47 -7.14
CA GLY A 109 -3.80 4.23 -6.82
C GLY A 109 -3.86 3.88 -5.35
N ALA A 110 -3.08 2.89 -4.95
CA ALA A 110 -2.88 2.55 -3.56
C ALA A 110 -1.39 2.48 -3.20
N ILE A 111 -1.07 2.70 -1.93
CA ILE A 111 0.14 2.15 -1.30
C ILE A 111 -0.21 0.75 -0.84
N LEU A 112 0.65 -0.23 -1.15
CA LEU A 112 0.58 -1.58 -0.63
C LEU A 112 1.75 -1.83 0.32
N VAL A 113 1.50 -2.57 1.39
CA VAL A 113 2.49 -3.05 2.34
C VAL A 113 2.36 -4.57 2.38
N LEU A 114 3.43 -5.28 2.01
CA LEU A 114 3.45 -6.73 1.85
C LEU A 114 4.58 -7.32 2.68
N ASP A 115 4.41 -8.52 3.22
CA ASP A 115 5.54 -9.32 3.69
C ASP A 115 6.37 -9.83 2.49
N ALA A 116 7.68 -9.63 2.49
CA ALA A 116 8.55 -9.99 1.37
C ALA A 116 8.64 -11.51 1.14
N VAL A 117 8.44 -12.30 2.19
CA VAL A 117 8.55 -13.76 2.17
C VAL A 117 7.25 -14.41 1.76
N THR A 118 6.10 -13.88 2.14
CA THR A 118 4.80 -14.53 1.95
C THR A 118 3.88 -13.78 0.99
N GLY A 119 4.16 -12.50 0.73
CA GLY A 119 3.30 -11.59 -0.01
C GLY A 119 2.03 -11.19 0.73
N GLY A 120 1.84 -11.71 1.94
CA GLY A 120 0.67 -11.50 2.76
C GLY A 120 0.84 -10.29 3.67
N ASP A 121 0.06 -10.29 4.73
CA ASP A 121 0.21 -9.35 5.83
C ASP A 121 1.52 -9.57 6.61
N ILE A 122 2.22 -8.48 6.95
CA ILE A 122 3.48 -8.54 7.71
C ILE A 122 3.27 -8.49 9.23
N GLY A 123 2.06 -8.22 9.71
CA GLY A 123 1.66 -8.34 11.12
C GLY A 123 2.30 -7.35 12.08
N ARG A 124 2.87 -6.25 11.57
CA ARG A 124 3.52 -5.20 12.38
C ARG A 124 3.45 -3.82 11.69
N PRO A 125 3.50 -2.71 12.43
CA PRO A 125 3.49 -1.39 11.81
C PRO A 125 4.78 -1.15 11.01
N VAL A 126 4.62 -0.51 9.85
CA VAL A 126 5.72 -0.19 8.91
C VAL A 126 5.71 1.30 8.55
N ILE A 127 4.52 1.88 8.43
CA ILE A 127 4.27 3.27 8.05
C ILE A 127 3.37 3.87 9.12
N ASP A 128 3.70 5.08 9.55
CA ASP A 128 2.86 5.95 10.38
C ASP A 128 1.68 6.43 9.52
N PHE A 129 0.59 5.66 9.54
CA PHE A 129 -0.60 5.94 8.74
C PHE A 129 -1.61 6.78 9.51
N ASN A 130 -1.58 6.75 10.84
CA ASN A 130 -2.44 7.59 11.65
C ASN A 130 -1.91 9.04 11.77
N THR A 131 -0.65 9.26 11.34
CA THR A 131 0.06 10.55 11.29
C THR A 131 0.29 11.21 12.64
N ASP A 132 0.35 10.42 13.71
CA ASP A 132 0.63 10.90 15.08
C ASP A 132 2.12 11.15 15.34
N GLY A 133 2.97 10.77 14.39
CA GLY A 133 4.40 10.95 14.45
C GLY A 133 5.12 9.82 15.17
N VAL A 134 4.50 8.67 15.42
CA VAL A 134 5.12 7.46 15.98
C VAL A 134 4.70 6.28 15.12
N ILE A 135 5.64 5.35 14.83
CA ILE A 135 5.31 4.10 14.15
C ILE A 135 5.06 3.04 15.21
N ASP A 136 3.80 2.74 15.50
CA ASP A 136 3.41 1.80 16.56
C ASP A 136 2.13 1.00 16.24
N GLU A 137 1.66 0.20 17.20
CA GLU A 137 0.49 -0.67 16.98
C GLU A 137 -0.79 0.10 16.61
N ASN A 138 -0.86 1.42 16.87
CA ASN A 138 -1.98 2.27 16.47
C ASN A 138 -1.98 2.61 14.96
N ASP A 139 -0.94 2.20 14.21
CA ASP A 139 -0.91 2.29 12.74
C ASP A 139 -1.51 1.07 12.03
N LEU A 140 -1.80 0.02 12.80
CA LEU A 140 -2.45 -1.18 12.30
C LEU A 140 -3.95 -0.94 12.13
N LEU A 141 -4.52 -1.60 11.13
CA LEU A 141 -5.96 -1.62 10.92
C LEU A 141 -6.59 -2.76 11.72
N GLU A 142 -7.54 -2.44 12.60
CA GLU A 142 -8.40 -3.45 13.26
C GLU A 142 -9.70 -3.65 12.46
N ASP A 143 -9.99 -4.89 12.06
CA ASP A 143 -11.25 -5.27 11.43
C ASP A 143 -11.65 -6.70 11.82
N GLY A 144 -12.90 -6.90 12.23
CA GLY A 144 -13.40 -8.22 12.61
C GLY A 144 -12.69 -8.91 13.78
N GLY A 145 -11.89 -8.20 14.57
CA GLY A 145 -11.07 -8.74 15.66
C GLY A 145 -9.67 -9.18 15.24
N ASP A 146 -9.31 -9.00 13.97
CA ASP A 146 -7.96 -9.19 13.45
C ASP A 146 -7.28 -7.83 13.21
N THR A 147 -5.95 -7.81 13.23
CA THR A 147 -5.13 -6.61 12.98
C THR A 147 -4.26 -6.79 11.75
N TYR A 148 -4.18 -5.77 10.90
CA TYR A 148 -3.48 -5.82 9.61
C TYR A 148 -2.51 -4.66 9.45
N SER A 149 -1.35 -4.92 8.85
CA SER A 149 -0.43 -3.93 8.29
C SER A 149 -0.96 -3.39 6.95
N ALA A 150 -2.17 -2.85 6.97
CA ALA A 150 -2.90 -2.53 5.75
C ALA A 150 -2.32 -1.33 5.00
N GLY A 151 -2.26 -1.44 3.67
CA GLY A 151 -1.97 -0.32 2.79
C GLY A 151 -3.10 0.71 2.73
N LEU A 152 -2.97 1.70 1.86
CA LEU A 152 -3.92 2.82 1.71
C LEU A 152 -4.34 2.96 0.25
N LEU A 153 -5.63 2.92 -0.03
CA LEU A 153 -6.21 3.32 -1.30
C LEU A 153 -6.53 4.83 -1.25
N PHE A 154 -5.87 5.62 -2.08
CA PHE A 154 -6.09 7.07 -2.13
C PHE A 154 -7.51 7.42 -2.56
N ASN A 155 -8.04 8.54 -2.06
CA ASN A 155 -9.32 9.07 -2.47
C ASN A 155 -9.21 9.74 -3.85
N GLN A 156 -10.35 9.97 -4.51
CA GLN A 156 -10.38 10.54 -5.87
C GLN A 156 -9.74 11.94 -5.95
N GLY A 157 -9.82 12.74 -4.88
CA GLY A 157 -9.27 14.09 -4.85
C GLY A 157 -7.79 14.17 -4.47
N ASP A 158 -7.16 13.05 -4.12
CA ASP A 158 -5.77 13.05 -3.66
C ASP A 158 -4.82 13.10 -4.86
N LEU A 159 -3.64 13.70 -4.68
CA LEU A 159 -2.50 13.62 -5.61
C LEU A 159 -2.81 13.99 -7.07
N ASP A 160 -3.75 14.92 -7.28
CA ASP A 160 -4.28 15.30 -8.61
C ASP A 160 -4.67 14.08 -9.48
N GLY A 161 -5.07 13.00 -8.83
CA GLY A 161 -5.51 11.77 -9.48
C GLY A 161 -4.41 10.93 -10.14
N ALA A 162 -3.15 11.17 -9.80
CA ALA A 162 -2.01 10.39 -10.25
C ALA A 162 -1.22 9.83 -9.06
N LEU A 163 -0.54 8.71 -9.24
CA LEU A 163 0.43 8.21 -8.27
C LEU A 163 1.69 7.81 -9.01
N VAL A 164 2.83 8.32 -8.55
CA VAL A 164 4.14 7.98 -9.12
C VAL A 164 4.94 7.09 -8.17
N ASP A 165 6.15 6.72 -8.59
CA ASP A 165 7.06 5.92 -7.78
C ASP A 165 7.30 6.57 -6.42
N LEU A 166 7.25 5.74 -5.37
CA LEU A 166 7.60 6.14 -4.02
C LEU A 166 9.03 6.69 -3.96
N SER A 167 9.24 7.71 -3.15
CA SER A 167 10.60 8.14 -2.80
C SER A 167 10.80 8.05 -1.29
N THR A 168 12.05 7.81 -0.88
CA THR A 168 12.41 7.73 0.53
C THR A 168 13.50 8.76 0.82
N LEU A 169 13.38 9.47 1.93
CA LEU A 169 14.43 10.35 2.45
C LEU A 169 14.81 9.90 3.86
N GLY A 170 16.11 9.83 4.14
CA GLY A 170 16.59 9.52 5.48
C GLY A 170 16.08 10.56 6.48
N GLY A 171 15.48 10.11 7.58
CA GLY A 171 14.99 10.98 8.65
C GLY A 171 15.96 11.10 9.82
N GLU A 172 15.59 11.88 10.82
CA GLU A 172 16.28 11.92 12.12
C GLU A 172 15.58 11.00 13.11
N GLY A 173 16.34 10.44 14.06
CA GLY A 173 15.79 9.59 15.11
C GLY A 173 15.38 8.19 14.61
N ASP A 174 14.12 7.85 14.85
CA ASP A 174 13.55 6.50 14.78
C ASP A 174 12.74 6.22 13.51
N ALA A 175 12.67 7.15 12.55
CA ALA A 175 12.00 6.93 11.28
C ALA A 175 12.68 7.63 10.11
N ASP A 176 12.44 7.10 8.91
CA ASP A 176 12.69 7.76 7.63
C ASP A 176 11.37 8.37 7.09
N TRP A 177 11.46 9.09 5.97
CA TRP A 177 10.30 9.61 5.26
C TRP A 177 10.02 8.81 4.00
N LEU A 178 8.75 8.48 3.79
CA LEU A 178 8.19 7.94 2.55
C LEU A 178 7.32 9.02 1.91
N PHE A 179 7.54 9.31 0.63
CA PHE A 179 6.71 10.25 -0.12
C PHE A 179 5.91 9.50 -1.18
N ALA A 180 4.59 9.63 -1.09
CA ALA A 180 3.66 9.28 -2.16
C ALA A 180 3.25 10.57 -2.87
N CYS A 181 3.62 10.70 -4.14
CA CYS A 181 3.40 11.92 -4.92
C CYS A 181 2.58 11.64 -6.17
N GLY A 182 1.96 12.69 -6.69
CA GLY A 182 1.24 12.68 -7.94
C GLY A 182 0.77 14.08 -8.35
N GLY A 183 0.76 14.33 -9.66
CA GLY A 183 0.52 15.67 -10.21
C GLY A 183 1.42 16.71 -9.55
N ASN A 184 0.82 17.67 -8.83
CA ASN A 184 1.54 18.71 -8.12
C ASN A 184 1.57 18.52 -6.59
N ASP A 185 1.12 17.37 -6.09
CA ASP A 185 0.96 17.10 -4.67
C ASP A 185 1.84 15.94 -4.17
N CYS A 186 2.22 15.99 -2.91
CA CYS A 186 3.05 14.99 -2.26
C CYS A 186 2.63 14.81 -0.80
N LEU A 187 2.32 13.58 -0.43
CA LEU A 187 1.96 13.19 0.93
C LEU A 187 3.17 12.50 1.59
N PRO A 188 3.75 13.10 2.66
CA PRO A 188 4.80 12.47 3.44
C PRO A 188 4.21 11.56 4.52
N PHE A 189 4.77 10.36 4.65
CA PHE A 189 4.53 9.43 5.74
C PHE A 189 5.84 9.13 6.45
N ARG A 190 5.82 8.87 7.77
CA ARG A 190 6.98 8.26 8.42
C ARG A 190 7.00 6.77 8.07
N ILE A 191 8.18 6.23 7.81
CA ILE A 191 8.39 4.80 7.55
C ILE A 191 9.53 4.31 8.43
N GLU A 192 9.47 3.05 8.85
CA GLU A 192 10.53 2.46 9.63
C GLU A 192 11.90 2.60 8.93
N PRO A 193 12.98 2.86 9.69
CA PRO A 193 14.32 2.94 9.14
C PRO A 193 14.82 1.53 8.81
N PRO A 194 15.78 1.37 7.87
CA PRO A 194 16.36 0.06 7.56
C PRO A 194 17.15 -0.51 8.76
N ASP A 195 17.04 -1.83 8.99
CA ASP A 195 17.58 -2.57 10.14
C ASP A 195 19.09 -2.42 10.32
N GLU A 196 19.86 -2.42 9.23
CA GLU A 196 21.31 -2.29 9.31
C GLU A 196 21.87 -1.43 8.18
N SER A 197 22.52 -0.35 8.61
CA SER A 197 23.30 0.60 7.81
C SER A 197 22.47 1.58 6.97
N ARG A 198 22.51 2.85 7.36
CA ARG A 198 22.29 3.99 6.45
C ARG A 198 23.47 4.07 5.46
N THR A 199 23.77 2.99 4.74
CA THR A 199 24.80 2.96 3.72
C THR A 199 24.20 3.38 2.40
N GLY A 200 24.75 4.46 1.84
CA GLY A 200 24.18 5.14 0.69
C GLY A 200 24.73 6.55 0.59
N ARG A 201 24.32 7.27 -0.46
CA ARG A 201 24.80 8.63 -0.71
C ARG A 201 24.08 9.61 0.22
N LEU A 202 24.74 9.97 1.32
CA LEU A 202 24.23 10.90 2.34
C LEU A 202 24.44 12.37 2.01
N SER A 203 24.91 12.70 0.81
CA SER A 203 25.12 14.09 0.40
C SER A 203 24.89 14.32 -1.10
N TRP A 204 24.15 15.39 -1.37
CA TRP A 204 24.10 16.04 -2.68
C TRP A 204 25.03 17.26 -2.61
N ARG A 205 25.85 17.45 -3.63
CA ARG A 205 26.63 18.67 -3.82
C ARG A 205 26.06 19.39 -5.02
N GLU A 206 25.61 20.62 -4.82
CA GLU A 206 25.28 21.53 -5.90
C GLU A 206 26.52 21.77 -6.76
N LEU A 207 26.39 21.57 -8.07
CA LEU A 207 27.38 22.03 -9.03
C LEU A 207 27.04 23.48 -9.33
N SER A 208 27.83 24.42 -8.82
CA SER A 208 27.75 25.81 -9.27
C SER A 208 28.19 25.86 -10.74
N GLU A 209 27.40 26.52 -11.59
CA GLU A 209 27.87 26.95 -12.90
C GLU A 209 28.90 28.07 -12.70
N ASP A 210 30.09 27.91 -13.29
CA ASP A 210 31.09 28.98 -13.44
C ASP A 210 30.68 29.93 -14.59
#